data_AF-A0A7V9PD96-F1
#
_entry.id   AF-A0A7V9PD96-F1
#
_cell.length_a   1.000
_cell.length_b   1.000
_cell.length_c   1.000
_cell.angle_alpha   90.00
_cell.angle_beta   90.00
_cell.angle_gamma   90.00
#
_symmetry.space_group_name_H-M   'P 1'
#
loop_
_entity.id
_entity.type
_entity.pdbx_description
1 polymer ?
#
loop_
_entity_poly.entity_id
_entity_poly.type
_entity_poly.pdbx_seq_one_letter_code
_entity_poly.pdbx_strand_id
1 'polypeptide(L)'
;VVSRAVVVATGVTATGDREVLRVAVGDSEDGAFWTAFLQGLRARGLTGVQLVISDHHLGLKAAIASVFIGSAWQRCRVHFMRNVLARVPRASSEMVAAAVRTVFAQPDGVHVRRQLDEVTRMLAGQFPDVAAMLGEAAEDLLAFTSFPQAHWRKLWSTNPLERLNGEIKRRTNVVGIFPNDAAVARLVTAVIVEAHDEWAVAERRYLSEESMAKLFAEPPDETVPEEAPLAVTA
;
A
#
# COMPACT_ATOMS: atom_id res chain seq x y z
N VAL A 1 -6.64 -7.99 -31.45
CA VAL A 1 -6.34 -7.02 -30.36
C VAL A 1 -6.26 -7.82 -29.07
N VAL A 2 -5.16 -7.71 -28.33
CA VAL A 2 -4.98 -8.38 -27.03
C VAL A 2 -4.94 -7.34 -25.92
N SER A 3 -5.49 -7.67 -24.76
CA SER A 3 -5.39 -6.81 -23.58
C SER A 3 -3.97 -6.90 -23.01
N ARG A 4 -3.39 -5.76 -22.62
CA ARG A 4 -2.07 -5.67 -21.99
C ARG A 4 -2.18 -4.78 -20.76
N ALA A 5 -1.48 -5.14 -19.70
CA ALA A 5 -1.41 -4.31 -18.50
C ALA A 5 -0.18 -3.41 -18.53
N VAL A 6 -0.36 -2.19 -18.03
CA VAL A 6 0.71 -1.26 -17.71
C VAL A 6 0.89 -1.26 -16.20
N VAL A 7 2.07 -1.63 -15.75
CA VAL A 7 2.43 -1.72 -14.34
C VAL A 7 3.43 -0.62 -14.01
N VAL A 8 3.12 0.15 -12.97
CA VAL A 8 3.95 1.25 -12.49
C VAL A 8 4.25 1.03 -11.02
N ALA A 9 5.53 1.11 -10.66
CA ALA A 9 5.98 1.15 -9.28
C ALA A 9 6.41 2.57 -8.93
N THR A 10 5.83 3.13 -7.88
CA THR A 10 6.24 4.39 -7.28
C THR A 10 6.80 4.14 -5.88
N GLY A 11 7.82 4.89 -5.49
CA GLY A 11 8.46 4.79 -4.18
C GLY A 11 8.42 6.10 -3.41
N VAL A 12 8.64 6.00 -2.11
CA VAL A 12 9.02 7.12 -1.25
C VAL A 12 10.41 6.82 -0.72
N THR A 13 11.36 7.73 -0.91
CA THR A 13 12.75 7.58 -0.49
C THR A 13 12.90 7.72 1.02
N ALA A 14 14.07 7.40 1.56
CA ALA A 14 14.39 7.62 2.98
C ALA A 14 14.32 9.11 3.40
N THR A 15 14.47 10.04 2.44
CA THR A 15 14.34 11.49 2.66
C THR A 15 12.89 11.97 2.58
N GLY A 16 11.95 11.11 2.15
CA GLY A 16 10.53 11.42 2.03
C GLY A 16 10.10 11.94 0.67
N ASP A 17 10.96 11.84 -0.34
CA ASP A 17 10.71 12.27 -1.72
C ASP A 17 10.00 11.16 -2.50
N ARG A 18 9.19 11.53 -3.50
CA ARG A 18 8.48 10.54 -4.34
C ARG A 18 9.20 10.33 -5.64
N GLU A 19 9.28 9.06 -6.04
CA GLU A 19 9.92 8.68 -7.29
C GLU A 19 9.09 7.64 -8.04
N VAL A 20 9.22 7.64 -9.37
CA VAL A 20 8.74 6.52 -10.17
C VAL A 20 9.90 5.56 -10.37
N LEU A 21 9.78 4.36 -9.82
CA LEU A 21 10.87 3.39 -9.79
C LEU A 21 10.91 2.55 -11.07
N ARG A 22 9.75 2.16 -11.62
CA ARG A 22 9.68 1.33 -12.82
C ARG A 22 8.34 1.44 -13.54
N VAL A 23 8.39 1.27 -14.85
CA VAL A 23 7.25 1.03 -15.73
C VAL A 23 7.51 -0.26 -16.49
N ALA A 24 6.49 -1.09 -16.65
CA ALA A 24 6.53 -2.25 -17.51
C ALA A 24 5.18 -2.46 -18.20
N VAL A 25 5.23 -2.99 -19.42
CA VAL A 25 4.07 -3.49 -20.14
C VAL A 25 4.17 -5.01 -20.16
N GLY A 26 3.10 -5.70 -19.82
CA GLY A 26 3.08 -7.15 -19.85
C GLY A 26 1.78 -7.72 -19.32
N ASP A 27 1.80 -9.04 -19.09
CA ASP A 27 0.64 -9.78 -18.63
C ASP A 27 0.69 -9.82 -17.10
N SER A 28 -0.04 -8.89 -16.46
CA SER A 28 0.01 -8.67 -15.00
C SER A 28 -0.63 -9.78 -14.16
N GLU A 29 -1.13 -10.83 -14.78
CA GLU A 29 -1.76 -11.97 -14.10
C GLU A 29 -0.75 -13.09 -13.78
N ASP A 30 0.48 -13.02 -14.29
CA ASP A 30 1.50 -14.05 -14.10
C ASP A 30 2.46 -13.74 -12.92
N GLY A 31 2.70 -14.72 -12.06
CA GLY A 31 3.70 -14.64 -10.98
C GLY A 31 5.12 -14.47 -11.49
N ALA A 32 5.46 -15.03 -12.67
CA ALA A 32 6.79 -14.85 -13.26
C ALA A 32 7.03 -13.40 -13.69
N PHE A 33 6.01 -12.75 -14.26
CA PHE A 33 6.06 -11.32 -14.58
C PHE A 33 6.35 -10.47 -13.34
N TRP A 34 5.61 -10.69 -12.24
CA TRP A 34 5.82 -9.94 -10.99
C TRP A 34 7.21 -10.15 -10.41
N THR A 35 7.70 -11.39 -10.42
CA THR A 35 9.04 -11.72 -9.93
C THR A 35 10.12 -10.99 -10.73
N ALA A 36 10.07 -11.05 -12.07
CA ALA A 36 11.01 -10.34 -12.94
C ALA A 36 10.89 -8.80 -12.81
N PHE A 37 9.67 -8.30 -12.60
CA PHE A 37 9.42 -6.88 -12.37
C PHE A 37 10.10 -6.38 -11.09
N LEU A 38 9.96 -7.12 -9.99
CA LEU A 38 10.55 -6.76 -8.70
C LEU A 38 12.06 -7.01 -8.67
N GLN A 39 12.55 -8.11 -9.25
CA GLN A 39 13.99 -8.39 -9.36
C GLN A 39 14.72 -7.29 -10.14
N GLY A 40 14.14 -6.75 -11.21
CA GLY A 40 14.74 -5.64 -11.93
C GLY A 40 14.71 -4.30 -11.19
N LEU A 41 13.89 -4.14 -10.14
CA LEU A 41 14.05 -3.01 -9.20
C LEU A 41 15.31 -3.22 -8.35
N ARG A 42 15.48 -4.41 -7.77
CA ARG A 42 16.66 -4.76 -6.95
C ARG A 42 17.96 -4.71 -7.75
N ALA A 43 17.96 -5.21 -8.99
CA ALA A 43 19.12 -5.18 -9.88
C ALA A 43 19.60 -3.75 -10.22
N ARG A 44 18.70 -2.75 -10.12
CA ARG A 44 19.02 -1.32 -10.30
C ARG A 44 19.40 -0.63 -8.98
N GLY A 45 19.53 -1.36 -7.88
CA GLY A 45 19.99 -0.85 -6.59
C GLY A 45 18.90 -0.56 -5.56
N LEU A 46 17.63 -0.90 -5.83
CA LEU A 46 16.59 -0.75 -4.81
C LEU A 46 16.88 -1.67 -3.60
N THR A 47 17.04 -1.06 -2.43
CA THR A 47 17.34 -1.74 -1.16
C THR A 47 16.55 -1.08 -0.02
N GLY A 48 16.50 -1.73 1.16
CA GLY A 48 15.88 -1.15 2.35
C GLY A 48 14.35 -0.98 2.29
N VAL A 49 13.66 -1.75 1.44
CA VAL A 49 12.20 -1.66 1.27
C VAL A 49 11.51 -2.04 2.59
N GLN A 50 10.86 -1.07 3.23
CA GLN A 50 10.14 -1.26 4.50
C GLN A 50 8.71 -1.77 4.29
N LEU A 51 8.04 -1.29 3.24
CA LEU A 51 6.63 -1.57 2.98
C LEU A 51 6.34 -1.59 1.49
N VAL A 52 5.58 -2.59 1.05
CA VAL A 52 4.98 -2.64 -0.29
C VAL A 52 3.47 -2.63 -0.17
N ILE A 53 2.81 -1.67 -0.83
CA ILE A 53 1.35 -1.60 -0.92
C ILE A 53 0.93 -1.99 -2.33
N SER A 54 0.07 -3.00 -2.45
CA SER A 54 -0.46 -3.43 -3.75
C SER A 54 -1.88 -3.95 -3.64
N ASP A 55 -2.54 -4.20 -4.78
CA ASP A 55 -3.73 -5.04 -4.77
C ASP A 55 -3.38 -6.48 -4.35
N HIS A 56 -4.39 -7.23 -3.91
CA HIS A 56 -4.29 -8.62 -3.49
C HIS A 56 -4.27 -9.55 -4.71
N HIS A 57 -3.11 -9.61 -5.35
CA HIS A 57 -2.78 -10.60 -6.37
C HIS A 57 -1.82 -11.64 -5.77
N LEU A 58 -2.22 -12.91 -5.74
CA LEU A 58 -1.46 -13.98 -5.04
C LEU A 58 -0.02 -14.08 -5.58
N GLY A 59 0.16 -14.02 -6.90
CA GLY A 59 1.49 -14.03 -7.51
C GLY A 59 2.34 -12.81 -7.16
N LEU A 60 1.71 -11.65 -6.93
CA LEU A 60 2.44 -10.44 -6.52
C LEU A 60 2.83 -10.51 -5.04
N LYS A 61 1.93 -10.93 -4.15
CA LYS A 61 2.22 -11.11 -2.72
C LYS A 61 3.39 -12.09 -2.53
N ALA A 62 3.37 -13.22 -3.22
CA ALA A 62 4.46 -14.20 -3.20
C ALA A 62 5.78 -13.62 -3.76
N ALA A 63 5.72 -12.91 -4.89
CA ALA A 63 6.90 -12.29 -5.48
C ALA A 63 7.53 -11.24 -4.53
N ILE A 64 6.71 -10.40 -3.88
CA ILE A 64 7.16 -9.41 -2.89
C ILE A 64 7.89 -10.11 -1.74
N ALA A 65 7.28 -11.13 -1.15
CA ALA A 65 7.86 -11.87 -0.04
C ALA A 65 9.21 -12.51 -0.40
N SER A 66 9.37 -12.96 -1.66
CA SER A 66 10.62 -13.57 -2.13
C SER A 66 11.72 -12.55 -2.47
N VAL A 67 11.37 -11.39 -3.03
CA VAL A 67 12.34 -10.41 -3.55
C VAL A 67 12.75 -9.39 -2.50
N PHE A 68 11.82 -8.95 -1.66
CA PHE A 68 12.02 -7.93 -0.62
C PHE A 68 11.87 -8.54 0.78
N ILE A 69 12.82 -9.39 1.13
CA ILE A 69 12.89 -10.05 2.43
C ILE A 69 12.93 -8.99 3.53
N GLY A 70 12.09 -9.15 4.56
CA GLY A 70 11.96 -8.22 5.68
C GLY A 70 11.01 -7.04 5.44
N SER A 71 10.50 -6.86 4.21
CA SER A 71 9.48 -5.84 3.95
C SER A 71 8.11 -6.28 4.45
N ALA A 72 7.36 -5.35 5.03
CA ALA A 72 5.94 -5.53 5.27
C ALA A 72 5.17 -5.48 3.95
N TRP A 73 4.06 -6.21 3.87
CA TRP A 73 3.12 -6.10 2.78
C TRP A 73 1.79 -5.55 3.29
N GLN A 74 1.23 -4.58 2.56
CA GLN A 74 -0.08 -4.03 2.83
C GLN A 74 -1.01 -4.21 1.65
N ARG A 75 -2.20 -4.74 1.94
CA ARG A 75 -3.28 -4.80 0.97
C ARG A 75 -3.85 -3.40 0.75
N CYS A 76 -4.02 -3.02 -0.52
CA CYS A 76 -4.62 -1.76 -0.89
C CYS A 76 -6.06 -1.64 -0.37
N ARG A 77 -6.29 -0.67 0.52
CA ARG A 77 -7.60 -0.39 1.13
C ARG A 77 -8.70 -0.15 0.10
N VAL A 78 -8.44 0.59 -0.98
CA VAL A 78 -9.47 0.91 -1.99
C VAL A 78 -9.92 -0.34 -2.74
N HIS A 79 -8.99 -1.21 -3.11
CA HIS A 79 -9.32 -2.48 -3.75
C HIS A 79 -10.02 -3.42 -2.76
N PHE A 80 -9.57 -3.47 -1.51
CA PHE A 80 -10.26 -4.22 -0.47
C PHE A 80 -11.70 -3.74 -0.27
N MET A 81 -11.93 -2.42 -0.16
CA MET A 81 -13.28 -1.85 -0.06
C MET A 81 -14.14 -2.18 -1.27
N ARG A 82 -13.58 -2.18 -2.49
CA ARG A 82 -14.31 -2.62 -3.69
C ARG A 82 -14.75 -4.08 -3.58
N ASN A 83 -13.86 -4.95 -3.10
CA ASN A 83 -14.17 -6.37 -2.91
C ASN A 83 -15.24 -6.58 -1.83
N VAL A 84 -15.16 -5.85 -0.72
CA VAL A 84 -16.18 -5.86 0.34
C VAL A 84 -17.53 -5.42 -0.22
N LEU A 85 -17.58 -4.27 -0.89
CA LEU A 85 -18.84 -3.71 -1.40
C LEU A 85 -19.46 -4.55 -2.53
N ALA A 86 -18.67 -5.36 -3.25
CA ALA A 86 -19.19 -6.32 -4.21
C ALA A 86 -19.99 -7.47 -3.55
N ARG A 87 -19.82 -7.70 -2.24
CA ARG A 87 -20.56 -8.70 -1.45
C ARG A 87 -21.73 -8.11 -0.66
N VAL A 88 -21.96 -6.80 -0.77
CA VAL A 88 -22.96 -6.08 0.02
C VAL A 88 -24.07 -5.57 -0.90
N PRO A 89 -25.35 -5.76 -0.54
CA PRO A 89 -26.46 -5.16 -1.27
C PRO A 89 -26.31 -3.63 -1.33
N ARG A 90 -26.70 -3.03 -2.46
CA ARG A 90 -26.58 -1.58 -2.68
C ARG A 90 -27.27 -0.73 -1.59
N ALA A 91 -28.36 -1.21 -1.02
CA ALA A 91 -29.06 -0.54 0.08
C ALA A 91 -28.22 -0.41 1.37
N SER A 92 -27.26 -1.32 1.57
CA SER A 92 -26.41 -1.38 2.77
C SER A 92 -24.97 -0.91 2.53
N SER A 93 -24.61 -0.59 1.28
CA SER A 93 -23.22 -0.29 0.89
C SER A 93 -22.65 0.92 1.63
N GLU A 94 -23.45 1.97 1.82
CA GLU A 94 -23.00 3.18 2.50
C GLU A 94 -22.72 2.95 3.99
N MET A 95 -23.61 2.21 4.67
CA MET A 95 -23.44 1.80 6.06
C MET A 95 -22.18 0.95 6.22
N VAL A 96 -22.00 -0.11 5.41
CA VAL A 96 -20.81 -0.97 5.51
C VAL A 96 -19.54 -0.17 5.21
N ALA A 97 -19.57 0.68 4.19
CA ALA A 97 -18.43 1.55 3.89
C ALA A 97 -18.11 2.50 5.05
N ALA A 98 -19.12 3.10 5.69
CA ALA A 98 -18.94 3.96 6.84
C ALA A 98 -18.32 3.21 8.02
N ALA A 99 -18.85 2.03 8.34
CA ALA A 99 -18.32 1.16 9.39
C ALA A 99 -16.84 0.84 9.16
N VAL A 100 -16.46 0.34 7.98
CA VAL A 100 -15.06 -0.01 7.69
C VAL A 100 -14.16 1.23 7.65
N ARG A 101 -14.68 2.42 7.25
CA ARG A 101 -13.90 3.67 7.31
C ARG A 101 -13.47 4.04 8.74
N THR A 102 -14.28 3.71 9.76
CA THR A 102 -13.94 4.02 11.16
C THR A 102 -12.66 3.34 11.64
N VAL A 103 -12.32 2.16 11.11
CA VAL A 103 -11.07 1.42 11.42
C VAL A 103 -9.84 2.28 11.13
N PHE A 104 -9.89 3.08 10.07
CA PHE A 104 -8.81 3.96 9.64
C PHE A 104 -8.94 5.39 10.20
N ALA A 105 -9.79 5.61 11.20
CA ALA A 105 -9.99 6.92 11.82
C ALA A 105 -9.68 6.86 13.32
N GLN A 106 -8.64 6.12 13.68
CA GLN A 106 -8.27 5.83 15.06
C GLN A 106 -6.96 6.52 15.45
N PRO A 107 -6.76 6.82 16.75
CA PRO A 107 -5.60 7.57 17.22
C PRO A 107 -4.28 6.76 17.21
N ASP A 108 -4.33 5.44 17.42
CA ASP A 108 -3.15 4.58 17.48
C ASP A 108 -3.46 3.14 17.02
N GLY A 109 -2.42 2.32 16.86
CA GLY A 109 -2.53 0.96 16.31
C GLY A 109 -3.40 0.02 17.15
N VAL A 110 -3.42 0.22 18.48
CA VAL A 110 -4.26 -0.56 19.40
C VAL A 110 -5.73 -0.26 19.15
N HIS A 111 -6.07 1.03 19.01
CA HIS A 111 -7.43 1.44 18.69
C HIS A 111 -7.84 1.04 17.26
N VAL A 112 -6.93 1.08 16.28
CA VAL A 112 -7.18 0.54 14.93
C VAL A 112 -7.58 -0.94 15.00
N ARG A 113 -6.81 -1.77 15.72
CA ARG A 113 -7.09 -3.20 15.86
C ARG A 113 -8.44 -3.44 16.55
N ARG A 114 -8.67 -2.76 17.69
CA ARG A 114 -9.94 -2.85 18.43
C ARG A 114 -11.13 -2.48 17.55
N GLN A 115 -11.02 -1.40 16.78
CA GLN A 115 -12.09 -0.95 15.88
C GLN A 115 -12.36 -1.98 14.78
N LEU A 116 -11.32 -2.63 14.23
CA LEU A 116 -11.49 -3.70 13.25
C LEU A 116 -12.29 -4.87 13.86
N ASP A 117 -11.95 -5.29 15.08
CA ASP A 117 -12.65 -6.40 15.76
C ASP A 117 -14.12 -6.05 16.04
N GLU A 118 -14.39 -4.82 16.48
CA GLU A 118 -15.75 -4.33 16.70
C GLU A 118 -16.57 -4.28 15.41
N VAL A 119 -16.02 -3.72 14.33
CA VAL A 119 -16.69 -3.67 13.02
C VAL A 119 -16.93 -5.09 12.48
N THR A 120 -15.95 -5.99 12.63
CA THR A 120 -16.08 -7.39 12.21
C THR A 120 -17.23 -8.07 12.95
N ARG A 121 -17.30 -7.92 14.27
CA ARG A 121 -18.37 -8.49 15.11
C ARG A 121 -19.75 -7.89 14.76
N MET A 122 -19.82 -6.58 14.55
CA MET A 122 -21.05 -5.89 14.18
C MET A 122 -21.61 -6.40 12.85
N LEU A 123 -20.74 -6.63 11.86
CA LEU A 123 -21.14 -7.07 10.53
C LEU A 123 -21.41 -8.58 10.45
N ALA A 124 -20.86 -9.39 11.35
CA ALA A 124 -20.95 -10.85 11.29
C ALA A 124 -22.38 -11.41 11.20
N GLY A 125 -23.35 -10.75 11.86
CA GLY A 125 -24.75 -11.23 11.85
C GLY A 125 -25.45 -11.04 10.50
N GLN A 126 -25.22 -9.91 9.82
CA GLN A 126 -25.91 -9.58 8.55
C GLN A 126 -25.05 -9.87 7.31
N PHE A 127 -23.73 -9.78 7.45
CA PHE A 127 -22.76 -9.92 6.37
C PHE A 127 -21.59 -10.82 6.81
N PRO A 128 -21.84 -12.13 7.05
CA PRO A 128 -20.82 -13.06 7.53
C PRO A 128 -19.60 -13.14 6.59
N ASP A 129 -19.83 -13.10 5.27
CA ASP A 129 -18.75 -13.07 4.28
C ASP A 129 -17.84 -11.83 4.44
N VAL A 130 -18.42 -10.66 4.71
CA VAL A 130 -17.67 -9.42 4.91
C VAL A 130 -16.86 -9.49 6.20
N ALA A 131 -17.44 -10.05 7.27
CA ALA A 131 -16.73 -10.27 8.53
C ALA A 131 -15.54 -11.24 8.35
N ALA A 132 -15.72 -12.33 7.62
CA ALA A 132 -14.63 -13.25 7.27
C ALA A 132 -13.53 -12.54 6.48
N MET A 133 -13.89 -11.77 5.46
CA MET A 133 -12.94 -10.99 4.66
C MET A 133 -12.14 -9.98 5.49
N LEU A 134 -12.76 -9.32 6.48
CA LEU A 134 -12.10 -8.39 7.40
C LEU A 134 -11.12 -9.11 8.33
N GLY A 135 -11.53 -10.25 8.90
CA GLY A 135 -10.69 -11.06 9.78
C GLY A 135 -9.46 -11.62 9.06
N GLU A 136 -9.66 -12.22 7.88
CA GLU A 136 -8.56 -12.77 7.07
C GLU A 136 -7.56 -11.71 6.62
N ALA A 137 -8.04 -10.52 6.28
CA ALA A 137 -7.21 -9.43 5.80
C ALA A 137 -6.66 -8.53 6.92
N ALA A 138 -6.86 -8.86 8.20
CA ALA A 138 -6.56 -7.98 9.33
C ALA A 138 -5.08 -7.54 9.35
N GLU A 139 -4.14 -8.50 9.35
CA GLU A 139 -2.70 -8.17 9.34
C GLU A 139 -2.31 -7.38 8.09
N ASP A 140 -2.82 -7.82 6.94
CA ASP A 140 -2.50 -7.22 5.65
C ASP A 140 -3.07 -5.78 5.50
N LEU A 141 -4.19 -5.46 6.14
CA LEU A 141 -4.80 -4.13 6.10
C LEU A 141 -4.22 -3.17 7.14
N LEU A 142 -3.74 -3.72 8.27
CA LEU A 142 -3.27 -2.94 9.40
C LEU A 142 -1.75 -2.76 9.43
N ALA A 143 -1.02 -3.25 8.43
CA ALA A 143 0.44 -3.11 8.34
C ALA A 143 0.94 -1.66 8.51
N PHE A 144 0.19 -0.65 8.04
CA PHE A 144 0.53 0.77 8.25
C PHE A 144 0.65 1.19 9.72
N THR A 145 0.04 0.46 10.66
CA THR A 145 0.03 0.82 12.09
C THR A 145 1.42 0.72 12.72
N SER A 146 2.34 -0.02 12.09
CA SER A 146 3.77 -0.07 12.46
C SER A 146 4.57 1.16 12.04
N PHE A 147 3.99 2.05 11.23
CA PHE A 147 4.62 3.27 10.75
C PHE A 147 4.23 4.48 11.61
N PRO A 148 5.00 5.57 11.63
CA PRO A 148 4.63 6.81 12.30
C PRO A 148 3.25 7.31 11.88
N GLN A 149 2.45 7.79 12.84
CA GLN A 149 1.08 8.25 12.59
C GLN A 149 0.98 9.33 11.49
N ALA A 150 2.00 10.18 11.37
CA ALA A 150 2.11 11.18 10.31
C ALA A 150 2.09 10.58 8.89
N HIS A 151 2.45 9.31 8.74
CA HIS A 151 2.52 8.60 7.46
C HIS A 151 1.20 7.93 7.10
N TRP A 152 0.37 7.56 8.07
CA TRP A 152 -0.82 6.72 7.87
C TRP A 152 -1.73 7.22 6.77
N ARG A 153 -2.00 8.52 6.75
CA ARG A 153 -2.87 9.12 5.73
C ARG A 153 -2.33 8.92 4.31
N LYS A 154 -1.02 8.90 4.15
CA LYS A 154 -0.35 8.67 2.87
C LYS A 154 -0.32 7.19 2.52
N LEU A 155 -0.06 6.31 3.49
CA LEU A 155 0.06 4.86 3.29
C LEU A 155 -1.27 4.20 2.89
N TRP A 156 -2.41 4.65 3.43
CA TRP A 156 -3.70 4.06 3.08
C TRP A 156 -4.46 4.79 1.97
N SER A 157 -3.90 5.86 1.41
CA SER A 157 -4.55 6.66 0.35
C SER A 157 -4.03 6.27 -1.02
N THR A 158 -4.94 6.04 -1.96
CA THR A 158 -4.61 5.79 -3.37
C THR A 158 -4.62 7.04 -4.23
N ASN A 159 -4.96 8.23 -3.68
CA ASN A 159 -5.07 9.47 -4.45
C ASN A 159 -3.82 9.81 -5.28
N PRO A 160 -2.58 9.59 -4.82
CA PRO A 160 -1.39 9.79 -5.66
C PRO A 160 -1.36 8.85 -6.86
N LEU A 161 -1.59 7.55 -6.64
CA LEU A 161 -1.60 6.52 -7.69
C LEU A 161 -2.75 6.73 -8.67
N GLU A 162 -3.95 7.07 -8.19
CA GLU A 162 -5.11 7.33 -9.03
C GLU A 162 -4.92 8.54 -9.94
N ARG A 163 -4.23 9.58 -9.46
CA ARG A 163 -3.88 10.74 -10.29
C ARG A 163 -2.91 10.37 -11.40
N LEU A 164 -1.85 9.63 -11.08
CA LEU A 164 -0.88 9.16 -12.07
C LEU A 164 -1.56 8.25 -13.11
N ASN A 165 -2.39 7.31 -12.65
CA ASN A 165 -3.19 6.44 -13.52
C ASN A 165 -4.17 7.25 -14.38
N GLY A 166 -4.73 8.33 -13.84
CA GLY A 166 -5.57 9.28 -14.57
C GLY A 166 -4.83 9.94 -15.72
N GLU A 167 -3.59 10.41 -15.49
CA GLU A 167 -2.76 10.97 -16.56
C GLU A 167 -2.47 9.97 -17.66
N ILE A 168 -2.07 8.75 -17.27
CA ILE A 168 -1.77 7.67 -18.20
C ILE A 168 -3.02 7.36 -19.05
N LYS A 169 -4.18 7.20 -18.40
CA LYS A 169 -5.46 6.95 -19.09
C LYS A 169 -5.84 8.08 -20.03
N ARG A 170 -5.60 9.34 -19.65
CA ARG A 170 -5.90 10.51 -20.48
C ARG A 170 -5.19 10.48 -21.82
N ARG A 171 -3.92 10.04 -21.87
CA ARG A 171 -3.16 9.93 -23.15
C ARG A 171 -3.49 8.64 -23.89
N THR A 172 -3.57 7.52 -23.17
CA THR A 172 -3.77 6.21 -23.79
C THR A 172 -5.17 6.05 -24.38
N ASN A 173 -6.21 6.63 -23.76
CA ASN A 173 -7.58 6.58 -24.26
C ASN A 173 -7.76 7.33 -25.60
N VAL A 174 -6.93 8.34 -25.88
CA VAL A 174 -6.95 9.05 -27.17
C VAL A 174 -6.43 8.16 -28.30
N VAL A 175 -5.42 7.33 -28.02
CA VAL A 175 -4.83 6.40 -28.99
C VAL A 175 -5.73 5.17 -29.17
N GLY A 176 -6.31 4.66 -28.09
CA GLY A 176 -7.21 3.50 -28.09
C GLY A 176 -6.48 2.16 -28.28
N ILE A 177 -5.93 1.92 -29.47
CA ILE A 177 -5.25 0.67 -29.82
C ILE A 177 -3.80 0.97 -30.21
N PHE A 178 -2.86 0.25 -29.60
CA PHE A 178 -1.44 0.38 -29.89
C PHE A 178 -0.95 -0.77 -30.79
N PRO A 179 0.04 -0.51 -31.67
CA PRO A 179 0.55 -1.52 -32.59
C PRO A 179 1.43 -2.58 -31.91
N ASN A 180 2.03 -2.27 -30.75
CA ASN A 180 2.85 -3.18 -29.95
C ASN A 180 3.13 -2.60 -28.56
N ASP A 181 3.65 -3.43 -27.65
CA ASP A 181 4.01 -3.05 -26.29
C ASP A 181 5.03 -1.91 -26.23
N ALA A 182 5.98 -1.86 -27.16
CA ALA A 182 6.99 -0.80 -27.19
C ALA A 182 6.37 0.57 -27.48
N ALA A 183 5.31 0.64 -28.30
CA ALA A 183 4.55 1.87 -28.53
C ALA A 183 3.80 2.34 -27.28
N VAL A 184 3.19 1.41 -26.53
CA VAL A 184 2.57 1.71 -25.22
C VAL A 184 3.63 2.22 -24.26
N ALA A 185 4.74 1.50 -24.12
CA ALA A 185 5.81 1.82 -23.19
C ALA A 185 6.39 3.22 -23.46
N ARG A 186 6.59 3.60 -24.73
CA ARG A 186 7.07 4.95 -25.08
C ARG A 186 6.12 6.05 -24.61
N LEU A 187 4.84 5.94 -24.92
CA LEU A 187 3.86 6.96 -24.54
C LEU A 187 3.72 7.05 -23.02
N VAL A 188 3.54 5.90 -22.36
CA VAL A 188 3.36 5.85 -20.90
C VAL A 188 4.60 6.37 -20.18
N THR A 189 5.80 6.00 -20.63
CA THR A 189 7.04 6.46 -20.01
C THR A 189 7.21 7.97 -20.16
N ALA A 190 6.84 8.56 -21.30
CA ALA A 190 6.88 10.01 -21.47
C ALA A 190 6.00 10.74 -20.43
N VAL A 191 4.76 10.27 -20.24
CA VAL A 191 3.83 10.82 -19.23
C VAL A 191 4.37 10.66 -17.80
N ILE A 192 5.05 9.56 -17.55
CA ILE A 192 5.61 9.24 -16.24
C ILE A 192 6.85 10.08 -15.93
N VAL A 193 7.70 10.34 -16.93
CA VAL A 193 8.85 11.24 -16.80
C VAL A 193 8.37 12.64 -16.44
N GLU A 194 7.36 13.17 -17.15
CA GLU A 194 6.74 14.47 -16.81
C GLU A 194 6.27 14.50 -15.34
N ALA A 195 5.53 13.47 -14.90
CA ALA A 195 5.05 13.39 -13.52
C ALA A 195 6.18 13.26 -12.49
N HIS A 196 7.27 12.55 -12.83
CA HIS A 196 8.43 12.42 -11.97
C HIS A 196 9.18 13.74 -11.82
N ASP A 197 9.40 14.45 -12.93
CA ASP A 197 10.07 15.75 -12.94
C ASP A 197 9.30 16.77 -12.10
N GLU A 198 7.97 16.78 -12.21
CA GLU A 198 7.10 17.61 -11.35
C GLU A 198 7.27 17.28 -9.86
N TRP A 199 7.47 16.00 -9.50
CA TRP A 199 7.70 15.62 -8.10
C TRP A 199 9.09 16.00 -7.63
N ALA A 200 10.10 15.90 -8.49
CA ALA A 200 11.49 16.22 -8.16
C ALA A 200 11.69 17.72 -7.88
N VAL A 201 10.95 18.60 -8.56
CA VAL A 201 11.01 20.06 -8.35
C VAL A 201 10.02 20.59 -7.31
N ALA A 202 9.20 19.71 -6.72
CA ALA A 202 8.21 20.13 -5.75
C ALA A 202 8.87 20.67 -4.48
N GLU A 203 8.52 21.89 -4.07
CA GLU A 203 9.10 22.54 -2.88
C GLU A 203 8.87 21.75 -1.59
N ARG A 204 7.79 20.97 -1.52
CA ARG A 204 7.41 20.20 -0.34
C ARG A 204 7.57 18.70 -0.60
N ARG A 205 8.40 18.07 0.24
CA ARG A 205 8.52 16.60 0.30
C ARG A 205 7.19 15.93 0.58
N TYR A 206 7.03 14.71 0.08
CA TYR A 206 5.79 13.97 0.25
C TYR A 206 5.57 13.51 1.69
N LEU A 207 6.65 13.09 2.36
CA LEU A 207 6.77 12.90 3.80
C LEU A 207 7.89 13.82 4.31
N SER A 208 7.73 14.40 5.50
CA SER A 208 8.78 15.27 6.06
C SER A 208 9.95 14.42 6.53
N GLU A 209 11.16 14.96 6.42
CA GLU A 209 12.39 14.31 6.89
C GLU A 209 12.32 13.98 8.39
N GLU A 210 11.78 14.89 9.20
CA GLU A 210 11.52 14.65 10.63
C GLU A 210 10.62 13.42 10.86
N SER A 211 9.58 13.25 10.04
CA SER A 211 8.71 12.08 10.15
C SER A 211 9.38 10.79 9.65
N MET A 212 10.27 10.90 8.65
CA MET A 212 11.01 9.77 8.09
C MET A 212 12.09 9.28 9.06
N ALA A 213 12.76 10.18 9.78
CA ALA A 213 13.75 9.84 10.81
C ALA A 213 13.18 8.90 11.88
N LYS A 214 11.87 9.00 12.18
CA LYS A 214 11.18 8.12 13.14
C LYS A 214 11.08 6.66 12.68
N LEU A 215 11.29 6.36 11.39
CA LEU A 215 11.32 4.98 10.89
C LEU A 215 12.63 4.25 11.23
N PHE A 216 13.71 5.01 11.41
CA PHE A 216 15.06 4.49 11.65
C PHE A 216 15.57 4.78 13.05
N ALA A 217 14.77 5.48 13.86
CA ALA A 217 15.07 5.69 15.27
C ALA A 217 14.98 4.34 15.99
N GLU A 218 16.01 3.98 16.74
CA GLU A 218 15.91 2.87 17.69
C GLU A 218 14.78 3.18 18.69
N PRO A 219 13.97 2.18 19.06
CA PRO A 219 13.02 2.38 20.14
C PRO A 219 13.79 2.90 21.37
N PRO A 220 13.26 3.88 22.11
CA PRO A 220 13.89 4.31 23.34
C PRO A 220 14.08 3.09 24.23
N ASP A 221 15.31 2.93 24.73
CA ASP A 221 15.68 1.86 25.66
C ASP A 221 14.64 1.82 26.78
N GLU A 222 13.79 0.79 26.79
CA GLU A 222 12.89 0.53 27.90
C GLU A 222 13.79 0.17 29.07
N THR A 223 14.27 1.18 29.80
CA THR A 223 14.91 0.99 31.09
C THR A 223 13.89 0.26 31.96
N VAL A 224 14.07 -1.05 32.07
CA VAL A 224 13.35 -1.92 33.00
C VAL A 224 13.47 -1.25 34.37
N PRO A 225 12.36 -0.92 35.05
CA PRO A 225 12.45 -0.39 36.39
C PRO A 225 13.23 -1.39 37.24
N GLU A 226 14.31 -0.92 37.86
CA GLU A 226 15.12 -1.70 38.80
C GLU A 226 14.17 -2.34 39.82
N GLU A 227 14.04 -3.67 39.77
CA GLU A 227 13.22 -4.42 40.72
C GLU A 227 13.72 -4.10 42.13
N ALA A 228 12.88 -3.42 42.92
CA ALA A 228 13.18 -3.16 44.31
C ALA A 228 13.42 -4.51 45.02
N PRO A 229 14.50 -4.65 45.81
CA PRO A 229 14.84 -5.92 46.43
C PRO A 229 13.70 -6.38 47.34
N LEU A 230 13.20 -7.58 47.06
CA LEU A 230 12.21 -8.27 47.89
C LEU A 230 12.72 -8.35 49.33
N ALA A 231 12.02 -7.66 50.24
CA ALA A 231 12.26 -7.77 51.66
C ALA A 231 11.93 -9.20 52.11
N VAL A 232 12.96 -10.00 52.38
CA VAL A 232 12.82 -11.28 53.07
C VAL A 232 12.61 -10.99 54.55
N THR A 233 11.36 -11.04 55.01
CA THR A 233 11.03 -11.09 56.43
C THR A 233 11.16 -12.53 56.93
N ALA A 234 12.01 -12.73 57.94
CA ALA A 234 12.13 -13.97 58.72
C ALA A 234 11.06 -14.07 59.80
#